data_AF-A0A2W0BQ61-F1
#
_entry.id   AF-A0A2W0BQ61-F1
#
_cell.length_a   1.000
_cell.length_b   1.000
_cell.length_c   1.000
_cell.angle_alpha   90.00
_cell.angle_beta   90.00
_cell.angle_gamma   90.00
#
_symmetry.space_group_name_H-M   'P 1'
#
loop_
_entity.id
_entity.type
_entity.pdbx_description
1 polymer ?
#
loop_
_entity_poly.entity_id
_entity_poly.type
_entity_poly.pdbx_seq_one_letter_code
_entity_poly.pdbx_strand_id
1 'polypeptide(L)'
;MPQIPAAGSVPLSPDRIVEIAHNTLPEASIMGIQLPDSPKQAATIGLKFPEDHTPGGRSRIRVDAYTGKVLQVQSSREMPTPVKYARLWNRELHTGDIFNLPTRIFAAFFSLMLPVLAVTGPLIWWNRRRASPVAQPPSAVSPPKVDASDVFEAD
;
A
#
# COMPACT_ATOMS: atom_id res chain seq x y z
N MET A 1 8.17 25.76 -11.98
CA MET A 1 9.51 25.40 -11.46
C MET A 1 9.88 26.46 -10.43
N PRO A 2 10.46 26.09 -9.26
CA PRO A 2 10.99 27.05 -8.30
C PRO A 2 12.08 27.89 -8.98
N GLN A 3 12.10 29.20 -8.73
CA GLN A 3 13.13 30.06 -9.32
C GLN A 3 14.45 29.86 -8.58
N ILE A 4 15.57 29.82 -9.31
CA ILE A 4 16.89 29.76 -8.68
C ILE A 4 17.11 31.10 -7.96
N PRO A 5 17.35 31.10 -6.65
CA PRO A 5 17.51 32.33 -5.90
C PRO A 5 18.70 33.15 -6.42
N ALA A 6 18.49 34.45 -6.57
CA ALA A 6 19.58 35.39 -6.80
C ALA A 6 20.53 35.39 -5.59
N ALA A 7 21.84 35.47 -5.84
CA ALA A 7 22.86 35.46 -4.80
C ALA A 7 22.61 36.59 -3.79
N GLY A 8 22.29 36.24 -2.54
CA GLY A 8 21.94 37.17 -1.46
C GLY A 8 20.45 37.29 -1.12
N SER A 9 19.57 36.50 -1.74
CA SER A 9 18.15 36.49 -1.38
C SER A 9 17.89 35.81 -0.03
N VAL A 10 17.27 36.56 0.89
CA VAL A 10 16.80 36.05 2.19
C VAL A 10 15.49 35.29 1.94
N PRO A 11 15.35 34.04 2.40
CA PRO A 11 14.07 33.32 2.29
C PRO A 11 12.97 34.12 3.01
N LEU A 12 11.75 34.12 2.48
CA LEU A 12 10.61 34.77 3.13
C LEU A 12 10.44 34.23 4.56
N SER A 13 10.05 35.13 5.48
CA SER A 13 9.75 34.74 6.85
C SER A 13 8.61 33.70 6.87
N PRO A 14 8.63 32.74 7.81
CA PRO A 14 7.56 31.77 7.98
C PRO A 14 6.17 32.41 8.07
N ASP A 15 6.07 33.58 8.71
CA ASP A 15 4.83 34.33 8.88
C ASP A 15 4.23 34.78 7.54
N ARG A 16 5.07 35.24 6.59
CA ARG A 16 4.60 35.63 5.25
C ARG A 16 4.14 34.43 4.44
N ILE A 17 4.79 33.28 4.61
CA ILE A 17 4.40 32.03 3.96
C ILE A 17 3.03 31.57 4.51
N VAL A 18 2.81 31.70 5.82
CA VAL A 18 1.53 31.42 6.50
C VAL A 18 0.42 32.35 6.01
N GLU A 19 0.69 33.65 5.91
CA GLU A 19 -0.26 34.65 5.43
C GLU A 19 -0.71 34.36 3.98
N ILE A 20 0.24 34.02 3.09
CA ILE A 20 -0.05 33.60 1.72
C ILE A 20 -0.91 32.33 1.70
N ALA A 21 -0.61 31.35 2.56
CA ALA A 21 -1.41 30.13 2.66
C ALA A 21 -2.85 30.41 3.11
N HIS A 22 -3.01 31.24 4.16
CA HIS A 22 -4.31 31.59 4.71
C HIS A 22 -5.15 32.40 3.72
N ASN A 23 -4.54 33.31 2.96
CA ASN A 23 -5.22 34.06 1.90
C ASN A 23 -5.63 33.17 0.72
N THR A 24 -4.86 32.12 0.45
CA THR A 24 -5.15 31.19 -0.66
C THR A 24 -6.25 30.19 -0.28
N LEU A 25 -6.27 29.71 0.96
CA LEU A 25 -7.27 28.75 1.47
C LEU A 25 -7.76 29.16 2.87
N PRO A 26 -8.73 30.10 2.98
CA PRO A 26 -9.17 30.66 4.26
C PRO A 26 -9.90 29.64 5.16
N GLU A 27 -10.43 28.56 4.59
CA GLU A 27 -11.15 27.51 5.34
C GLU A 27 -10.26 26.36 5.84
N ALA A 28 -8.96 26.36 5.51
CA ALA A 28 -8.08 25.24 5.83
C ALA A 28 -7.16 25.56 7.01
N SER A 29 -7.16 24.68 8.02
CA SER A 29 -6.22 24.73 9.13
C SER A 29 -4.82 24.33 8.67
N ILE A 30 -3.80 25.10 9.04
CA ILE A 30 -2.40 24.80 8.72
C ILE A 30 -1.95 23.65 9.62
N MET A 31 -1.58 22.52 9.01
CA MET A 31 -1.12 21.32 9.72
C MET A 31 0.39 21.29 9.91
N GLY A 32 1.13 21.98 9.05
CA GLY A 32 2.58 22.03 9.12
C GLY A 32 3.19 22.71 7.91
N ILE A 33 4.37 23.27 8.12
CA ILE A 33 5.15 23.93 7.07
C ILE A 33 6.41 23.10 6.89
N GLN A 34 6.61 22.61 5.68
CA GLN A 34 7.83 21.94 5.29
C GLN A 34 8.68 22.95 4.52
N LEU A 35 9.69 23.48 5.21
CA LEU A 35 10.66 24.39 4.62
C LEU A 35 11.51 23.62 3.60
N PRO A 36 11.94 24.28 2.52
CA PRO A 36 12.79 23.65 1.53
C PRO A 36 14.20 23.43 2.09
N ASP A 37 14.69 22.19 2.02
CA ASP A 37 16.05 21.83 2.45
C ASP A 37 17.13 22.33 1.47
N SER A 38 16.71 22.79 0.28
CA SER A 38 17.59 23.26 -0.78
C SER A 38 17.04 24.52 -1.44
N PRO A 39 17.91 25.46 -1.89
CA PRO A 39 17.49 26.67 -2.59
C PRO A 39 16.69 26.41 -3.89
N LYS A 40 16.73 25.19 -4.42
CA LYS A 40 15.96 24.77 -5.61
C LYS A 40 14.59 24.15 -5.27
N GLN A 41 14.23 24.01 -4.00
CA GLN A 41 12.97 23.41 -3.57
C GLN A 41 11.95 24.48 -3.16
N ALA A 42 10.68 24.20 -3.44
CA ALA A 42 9.57 25.03 -2.99
C ALA A 42 9.19 24.69 -1.54
N ALA A 43 8.82 25.69 -0.75
CA ALA A 43 8.19 25.48 0.54
C ALA A 43 6.84 24.78 0.33
N THR A 44 6.58 23.72 1.09
CA THR A 44 5.31 22.99 1.01
C THR A 44 4.54 23.18 2.31
N ILE A 45 3.32 23.69 2.21
CA ILE A 45 2.42 23.93 3.33
C ILE A 45 1.33 22.86 3.30
N GLY A 46 1.24 22.08 4.37
CA GLY A 46 0.18 21.11 4.59
C GLY A 46 -1.03 21.81 5.19
N LEU A 47 -2.18 21.65 4.54
CA LEU A 47 -3.44 22.26 4.92
C LEU A 47 -4.51 21.18 5.11
N LYS A 48 -5.36 21.35 6.10
CA LYS A 48 -6.44 20.44 6.42
C LYS A 48 -7.76 21.20 6.46
N PHE A 49 -8.69 20.75 5.65
CA PHE A 49 -10.07 21.20 5.78
C PHE A 49 -10.80 20.42 6.90
N PRO A 50 -11.84 20.99 7.52
CA PRO A 50 -12.59 20.33 8.58
C PRO A 50 -13.19 18.98 8.17
N GLU A 51 -13.55 18.80 6.90
CA GLU A 51 -14.06 17.53 6.34
C GLU A 51 -12.99 16.44 6.11
N ASP A 52 -11.69 16.77 6.25
CA ASP A 52 -10.61 15.81 6.03
C ASP A 52 -10.34 14.98 7.30
N HIS A 53 -10.83 13.74 7.32
CA HIS A 53 -10.55 12.76 8.38
C HIS A 53 -9.07 12.31 8.49
N THR A 54 -8.16 12.82 7.65
CA THR A 54 -6.74 12.44 7.70
C THR A 54 -6.01 13.32 8.73
N PRO A 55 -5.20 12.74 9.63
CA PRO A 55 -4.47 13.50 10.65
C PRO A 55 -3.63 14.65 10.07
N GLY A 56 -2.96 14.44 8.93
CA GLY A 56 -2.08 15.44 8.31
C GLY A 56 -2.70 16.35 7.25
N GLY A 57 -4.03 16.31 7.05
CA GLY A 57 -4.68 17.02 5.95
C GLY A 57 -4.36 16.42 4.57
N ARG A 58 -5.22 16.70 3.58
CA ARG A 58 -5.03 16.23 2.19
C ARG A 58 -4.73 17.37 1.21
N SER A 59 -4.79 18.62 1.68
CA SER A 59 -4.49 19.79 0.88
C SER A 59 -3.04 20.20 1.05
N ARG A 60 -2.39 20.59 -0.05
CA ARG A 60 -1.00 21.06 -0.05
C ARG A 60 -0.88 22.26 -0.95
N ILE A 61 -0.23 23.30 -0.45
CA ILE A 61 0.19 24.43 -1.27
C ILE A 61 1.72 24.39 -1.37
N ARG A 62 2.24 24.52 -2.58
CA ARG A 62 3.67 24.73 -2.83
C ARG A 62 3.88 26.19 -3.17
N VAL A 63 4.69 26.86 -2.36
CA VAL A 63 5.05 28.27 -2.52
C VAL A 63 6.56 28.34 -2.75
N ASP A 64 6.97 29.19 -3.69
CA ASP A 64 8.37 29.53 -3.86
C ASP A 64 8.87 30.31 -2.64
N ALA A 65 9.87 29.78 -1.93
CA ALA A 65 10.34 30.31 -0.64
C ALA A 65 11.09 31.65 -0.76
N TYR A 66 11.42 32.10 -1.97
CA TYR A 66 12.18 33.32 -2.22
C TYR A 66 11.32 34.41 -2.87
N THR A 67 10.38 34.03 -3.74
CA THR A 67 9.50 34.97 -4.44
C THR A 67 8.10 35.07 -3.84
N GLY A 68 7.69 34.12 -2.98
CA GLY A 68 6.33 34.06 -2.44
C GLY A 68 5.28 33.63 -3.47
N LYS A 69 5.71 33.24 -4.68
CA LYS A 69 4.79 32.82 -5.75
C LYS A 69 4.23 31.44 -5.44
N VAL A 70 2.90 31.32 -5.47
CA VAL A 70 2.23 30.02 -5.38
C VAL A 70 2.50 29.24 -6.67
N LEU A 71 3.24 28.13 -6.55
CA LEU A 71 3.64 27.28 -7.68
C LEU A 71 2.61 26.20 -7.96
N GLN A 72 1.96 25.67 -6.91
CA GLN A 72 0.99 24.60 -7.04
C GLN A 72 0.02 24.61 -5.86
N VAL A 73 -1.28 24.57 -6.15
CA VAL A 73 -2.32 24.33 -5.15
C VAL A 73 -2.89 22.95 -5.42
N GLN A 74 -2.81 22.07 -4.43
CA GLN A 74 -3.51 20.78 -4.42
C GLN A 74 -4.56 20.86 -3.32
N SER A 75 -5.80 21.13 -3.69
CA SER A 75 -6.92 21.08 -2.76
C SER A 75 -7.53 19.67 -2.76
N SER A 76 -7.86 19.15 -1.58
CA SER A 76 -8.57 17.87 -1.46
C SER A 76 -9.99 17.92 -2.06
N ARG A 77 -10.56 19.12 -2.23
CA ARG A 77 -11.86 19.34 -2.89
C ARG A 77 -11.78 19.32 -4.42
N GLU A 78 -10.67 19.81 -4.98
CA GLU A 78 -10.50 19.97 -6.44
C GLU A 78 -9.73 18.81 -7.10
N MET A 79 -9.38 17.77 -6.33
CA MET A 79 -8.72 16.60 -6.90
C MET A 79 -9.66 15.88 -7.89
N PRO A 80 -9.18 15.55 -9.10
CA PRO A 80 -9.95 14.75 -10.05
C PRO A 80 -10.44 13.46 -9.40
N THR A 81 -11.75 13.22 -9.48
CA THR A 81 -12.45 12.12 -8.83
C THR A 81 -11.76 10.75 -9.00
N PRO A 82 -11.20 10.39 -10.17
CA PRO A 82 -10.48 9.12 -10.35
C PRO A 82 -9.21 9.01 -9.49
N VAL A 83 -8.44 10.09 -9.37
CA VAL A 83 -7.20 10.14 -8.57
C VAL A 83 -7.52 10.13 -7.08
N LYS A 84 -8.61 10.83 -6.71
CA LYS A 84 -9.16 10.82 -5.35
C LYS A 84 -9.53 9.39 -4.92
N TYR A 85 -10.30 8.67 -5.74
CA TYR A 85 -10.64 7.27 -5.45
C TYR A 85 -9.42 6.37 -5.42
N ALA A 86 -8.52 6.43 -6.40
CA ALA A 86 -7.34 5.58 -6.43
C ALA A 86 -6.46 5.73 -5.17
N ARG A 87 -6.27 6.97 -4.67
CA ARG A 87 -5.51 7.23 -3.44
C ARG A 87 -6.26 6.86 -2.17
N LEU A 88 -7.57 7.11 -2.13
CA LEU A 88 -8.41 6.75 -0.97
C LEU A 88 -8.49 5.24 -0.81
N TRP A 89 -8.83 4.52 -1.88
CA TRP A 89 -8.99 3.07 -1.88
C TRP A 89 -7.69 2.36 -1.51
N ASN A 90 -6.54 2.79 -2.05
CA ASN A 90 -5.25 2.20 -1.70
C ASN A 90 -4.99 2.31 -0.18
N ARG A 91 -5.20 3.50 0.39
CA ARG A 91 -4.99 3.70 1.82
C ARG A 91 -6.00 2.92 2.66
N GLU A 92 -7.27 2.99 2.31
CA GLU A 92 -8.34 2.32 3.05
C GLU A 92 -8.25 0.78 2.97
N LEU A 93 -7.73 0.23 1.87
CA LEU A 93 -7.36 -1.18 1.77
C LEU A 93 -6.17 -1.50 2.67
N HIS A 94 -5.14 -0.65 2.66
CA HIS A 94 -3.91 -0.88 3.44
C HIS A 94 -4.14 -0.76 4.96
N THR A 95 -4.94 0.20 5.40
CA THR A 95 -5.32 0.34 6.83
C THR A 95 -6.50 -0.54 7.22
N GLY A 96 -7.19 -1.16 6.25
CA GLY A 96 -8.36 -1.98 6.51
C GLY A 96 -9.58 -1.18 6.96
N ASP A 97 -9.66 0.11 6.59
CA ASP A 97 -10.76 1.01 7.00
C ASP A 97 -11.92 1.05 6.00
N ILE A 98 -11.81 0.38 4.84
CA ILE A 98 -12.82 0.43 3.76
C ILE A 98 -14.23 0.02 4.23
N PHE A 99 -14.34 -0.87 5.22
CA PHE A 99 -15.60 -1.17 5.91
C PHE A 99 -15.48 -1.01 7.44
N ASN A 100 -14.36 -0.49 7.92
CA ASN A 100 -14.05 -0.33 9.34
C ASN A 100 -14.06 -1.67 10.12
N LEU A 101 -15.18 -2.04 10.76
CA LEU A 101 -15.23 -3.20 11.66
C LEU A 101 -15.11 -4.57 10.94
N PRO A 102 -15.85 -4.86 9.85
CA PRO A 102 -15.79 -6.16 9.19
C PRO A 102 -14.42 -6.45 8.59
N THR A 103 -13.79 -5.46 7.96
CA THR A 103 -12.44 -5.60 7.39
C THR A 103 -11.38 -5.87 8.45
N ARG A 104 -11.51 -5.25 9.64
CA ARG A 104 -10.62 -5.53 10.78
C ARG A 104 -10.81 -6.94 11.32
N ILE A 105 -12.05 -7.45 11.37
CA ILE A 105 -12.34 -8.83 11.78
C ILE A 105 -11.72 -9.82 10.78
N PHE A 106 -11.91 -9.60 9.47
CA PHE A 106 -11.28 -10.44 8.45
C PHE A 106 -9.76 -10.38 8.53
N ALA A 107 -9.18 -9.19 8.66
CA ALA A 107 -7.74 -9.03 8.82
C ALA A 107 -7.23 -9.82 10.03
N ALA A 108 -7.88 -9.69 11.20
CA ALA A 108 -7.54 -10.46 12.39
C ALA A 108 -7.63 -11.98 12.14
N PHE A 109 -8.72 -12.45 11.53
CA PHE A 109 -8.91 -13.86 11.23
C PHE A 109 -7.80 -14.42 10.32
N PHE A 110 -7.50 -13.75 9.21
CA PHE A 110 -6.43 -14.16 8.30
C PHE A 110 -5.04 -14.05 8.94
N SER A 111 -4.81 -13.05 9.79
CA SER A 111 -3.57 -12.93 10.56
C SER A 111 -3.38 -14.10 11.53
N LEU A 112 -4.45 -14.65 12.12
CA LEU A 112 -4.36 -15.87 12.95
C LEU A 112 -4.15 -17.15 12.14
N MET A 113 -4.54 -17.19 10.86
CA MET A 113 -4.27 -18.35 10.01
C MET A 113 -2.79 -18.53 9.69
N LEU A 114 -2.02 -17.45 9.58
CA LEU A 114 -0.57 -17.49 9.32
C LEU A 114 0.23 -18.30 10.35
N PRO A 115 0.12 -18.07 11.68
CA PRO A 115 0.84 -18.89 12.67
C PRO A 115 0.32 -20.33 12.70
N VAL A 116 -0.97 -20.55 12.46
CA VAL A 116 -1.51 -21.92 12.35
C VAL A 116 -0.85 -22.64 11.18
N LEU A 117 -0.70 -22.00 10.02
CA LEU A 117 -0.01 -22.59 8.87
C LEU A 117 1.49 -22.78 9.14
N ALA A 118 2.13 -21.82 9.83
CA ALA A 118 3.53 -21.89 10.20
C ALA A 118 3.84 -23.04 11.18
N VAL A 119 2.87 -23.46 12.00
CA VAL A 119 3.01 -24.61 12.90
C VAL A 119 2.59 -25.92 12.23
N THR A 120 1.46 -25.92 11.51
CA THR A 120 0.94 -27.14 10.87
C THR A 120 1.82 -27.63 9.72
N GLY A 121 2.46 -26.73 8.95
CA GLY A 121 3.39 -27.11 7.88
C GLY A 121 4.56 -27.98 8.38
N PRO A 122 5.37 -27.51 9.35
CA PRO A 122 6.43 -28.31 9.97
C PRO A 122 5.92 -29.58 10.66
N LEU A 123 4.76 -29.54 11.32
CA LEU A 123 4.17 -30.73 11.96
C LEU A 123 3.82 -31.81 10.93
N ILE A 124 3.18 -31.44 9.81
CA ILE A 124 2.86 -32.38 8.72
C ILE A 124 4.15 -32.94 8.12
N TRP A 125 5.16 -32.09 7.91
CA TRP A 125 6.46 -32.53 7.40
C TRP A 125 7.14 -33.54 8.33
N TRP A 126 7.13 -33.26 9.64
CA TRP A 126 7.71 -34.14 10.65
C TRP A 126 6.96 -35.46 10.76
N ASN A 127 5.63 -35.43 10.75
CA ASN A 127 4.79 -36.62 10.80
C ASN A 127 4.99 -37.49 9.55
N ARG A 128 5.07 -36.88 8.36
CA ARG A 128 5.37 -37.58 7.10
C ARG A 128 6.75 -38.24 7.13
N ARG A 129 7.75 -37.61 7.77
CA ARG A 129 9.11 -38.17 7.87
C ARG A 129 9.19 -39.35 8.86
N ARG A 130 8.29 -39.41 9.84
CA ARG A 130 8.21 -40.50 10.83
C ARG A 130 7.32 -41.65 10.40
N ALA A 131 6.35 -41.40 9.53
CA ALA A 131 5.57 -42.45 8.91
C ALA A 131 6.50 -43.30 8.03
N SER A 132 6.67 -44.57 8.37
CA SER A 132 7.28 -45.55 7.48
C SER A 132 6.51 -45.55 6.15
N PRO A 133 7.17 -45.76 5.00
CA PRO A 133 6.45 -45.92 3.73
C PRO A 133 5.35 -46.96 3.95
N VAL A 134 4.09 -46.55 3.74
CA VAL A 134 2.98 -47.50 3.71
C VAL A 134 3.38 -48.53 2.68
N ALA A 135 3.59 -49.78 3.12
CA ALA A 135 3.92 -50.88 2.23
C ALA A 135 2.85 -50.87 1.13
N GLN A 136 3.28 -50.66 -0.11
CA GLN A 136 2.35 -50.74 -1.24
C GLN A 136 1.65 -52.10 -1.16
N PRO A 137 0.31 -52.17 -1.31
CA PRO A 137 -0.35 -53.46 -1.44
C PRO A 137 0.34 -54.21 -2.58
N PRO A 138 0.59 -55.52 -2.43
CA PRO A 138 1.33 -56.29 -3.43
C PRO A 138 0.68 -56.04 -4.79
N SER A 139 1.48 -55.55 -5.74
CA SER A 139 1.07 -55.34 -7.13
C SER A 139 0.29 -56.57 -7.58
N ALA A 140 -0.97 -56.37 -7.97
CA ALA A 140 -1.84 -57.45 -8.42
C ALA A 140 -1.08 -58.34 -9.40
N VAL A 141 -1.10 -59.64 -9.13
CA VAL A 141 -0.46 -60.69 -9.95
C VAL A 141 -0.71 -60.39 -11.42
N SER A 142 0.36 -60.11 -12.18
CA SER A 142 0.28 -59.91 -13.62
C SER A 142 -0.41 -61.14 -14.24
N PRO A 143 -1.40 -60.96 -15.13
CA PRO A 143 -2.04 -62.09 -15.77
C PRO A 143 -0.97 -62.92 -16.51
N PRO A 144 -1.12 -64.26 -16.56
CA PRO A 144 -0.17 -65.11 -17.26
C PRO A 144 -0.05 -64.65 -18.70
N LYS A 145 1.20 -64.48 -19.14
CA LYS A 145 1.51 -64.15 -20.52
C LYS A 145 1.15 -65.39 -21.36
N VAL A 146 0.03 -65.34 -22.05
CA VAL A 146 -0.31 -66.33 -23.07
C VAL A 146 0.62 -66.05 -24.24
N ASP A 147 1.57 -66.95 -24.51
CA ASP A 147 2.45 -66.83 -25.65
C ASP A 147 1.67 -67.23 -26.91
N ALA A 148 1.87 -66.47 -28.00
CA ALA A 148 1.11 -66.64 -29.24
C ALA A 148 1.32 -68.02 -29.91
N SER A 149 2.33 -68.78 -29.49
CA SER A 149 2.54 -70.18 -29.88
C SER A 149 1.43 -71.09 -29.35
N ASP A 150 0.89 -70.82 -28.16
CA ASP A 150 -0.11 -71.69 -27.53
C ASP A 150 -1.49 -71.59 -28.21
N VAL A 151 -1.70 -70.57 -29.05
CA VAL A 151 -2.94 -70.36 -29.80
C VAL A 151 -2.94 -71.09 -31.15
N PHE A 152 -1.76 -71.42 -31.69
CA PHE A 152 -1.62 -72.02 -33.02
C PHE A 152 -1.47 -73.55 -33.03
N GLU A 153 -1.32 -74.19 -31.86
CA GLU A 153 -1.24 -75.66 -31.76
C GLU A 153 -2.62 -76.35 -31.68
N ALA A 154 -3.71 -75.58 -31.74
CA ALA A 154 -5.09 -76.05 -31.60
C ALA A 154 -5.88 -75.90 -32.92
N ASP A 155 -5.43 -76.56 -33.99
CA ASP A 155 -6.24 -76.90 -35.17
C ASP A 155 -5.69 -78.17 -35.86
#